data_AF-A0A8T5SLI6-F1
#
_entry.id   AF-A0A8T5SLI6-F1
#
_cell.length_a   1.000
_cell.length_b   1.000
_cell.length_c   1.000
_cell.angle_alpha   90.00
_cell.angle_beta   90.00
_cell.angle_gamma   90.00
#
_symmetry.space_group_name_H-M   'P 1'
#
loop_
_entity.id
_entity.type
_entity.pdbx_description
1 polymer ?
#
loop_
_entity_poly.entity_id
_entity_poly.type
_entity_poly.pdbx_seq_one_letter_code
_entity_poly.pdbx_strand_id
1 'polypeptide(L)'
;MDNPRVVEIYKQARKDFEEFVGETPEDYKVLLFIDPELHTSLYQVMELGGSPFAVLSQEQIENLRKARNRNYLPDECISIFPSLPTMIYMSLPFELEDNPERDFTLRMMFIHAFAHAYFAEKSASNDSKVQTEIYRMDMIIRELIMNNAYGLKEGRQIPWGMAYFQDMVAVIRLLTTFGVHDFYIPPETSRDVSLFQNFLLEIITYLKKRAELIKKKNLTGILTEAFANFIHMKIGEQILEKNEYPFSNIPKLLKPIYGPPMNKLSFEILTSAFEELGDQPREIIKQTLQMQSDLDLLTKLGGGAQVRRILKDVREGAQSTSVYWHADTSGYWRKTWNIYEGVWDQLDDYIKFLNKHQCVNVGQWLEGSSAFQFYGYVKVDSKPIYVFEIDDESINLEQLLILHNHSLLYRQEFLMPTPGFPDIIMFKKLDRMVVGTLLSIGKLEENPMSPWDLPIYSRAIDISKELLDFVAEQKQEVEIDEETGRASEVLYGTSKIRKKVDYSQLKKMSQSKLASVRVLIDEIVTQHEGA
;
A
#
# COMPACT_ATOMS: atom_id res chain seq x y z
N MET A 1 -1.53 24.32 -23.28
CA MET A 1 -2.43 25.32 -23.90
C MET A 1 -3.53 25.58 -22.89
N ASP A 2 -3.71 26.82 -22.46
CA ASP A 2 -4.79 27.21 -21.56
C ASP A 2 -6.09 27.23 -22.36
N ASN A 3 -6.98 26.25 -22.16
CA ASN A 3 -8.30 26.30 -22.75
C ASN A 3 -9.13 27.37 -22.01
N PRO A 4 -9.57 28.47 -22.66
CA PRO A 4 -10.24 29.58 -21.98
C PRO A 4 -11.49 29.17 -21.21
N ARG A 5 -12.22 28.14 -21.67
CA ARG A 5 -13.44 27.64 -21.02
C ARG A 5 -13.15 26.93 -19.70
N VAL A 6 -12.09 26.11 -19.66
CA VAL A 6 -11.64 25.43 -18.43
C VAL A 6 -11.24 26.46 -17.38
N VAL A 7 -10.53 27.52 -17.79
CA VAL A 7 -10.13 28.62 -16.90
C VAL A 7 -11.34 29.38 -16.35
N GLU A 8 -12.38 29.60 -17.16
CA GLU A 8 -13.63 30.23 -16.72
C GLU A 8 -14.36 29.39 -15.68
N ILE A 9 -14.53 28.09 -15.95
CA ILE A 9 -15.19 27.14 -15.04
C ILE A 9 -14.42 27.03 -13.71
N TYR A 10 -13.09 26.97 -13.78
CA TYR A 10 -12.23 27.00 -12.60
C TYR A 10 -12.47 28.27 -11.74
N LYS A 11 -12.56 29.45 -12.36
CA LYS A 11 -12.83 30.71 -11.65
C LYS A 11 -14.21 30.73 -11.01
N GLN A 12 -15.22 30.17 -11.68
CA GLN A 12 -16.57 30.04 -11.12
C GLN A 12 -16.56 29.09 -9.91
N ALA A 13 -15.99 27.89 -10.05
CA ALA A 13 -15.84 26.93 -8.97
C ALA A 13 -15.14 27.54 -7.75
N ARG A 14 -14.07 28.32 -7.98
CA ARG A 14 -13.33 28.99 -6.91
C ARG A 14 -14.19 30.02 -6.18
N LYS A 15 -14.98 30.80 -6.92
CA LYS A 15 -15.91 31.79 -6.36
C LYS A 15 -17.00 31.11 -5.52
N ASP A 16 -17.62 30.03 -6.02
CA ASP A 16 -18.64 29.31 -5.25
C ASP A 16 -18.08 28.73 -3.95
N PHE A 17 -16.86 28.19 -4.02
CA PHE A 17 -16.14 27.68 -2.86
C PHE A 17 -15.88 28.78 -1.83
N GLU A 18 -15.39 29.94 -2.27
CA GLU A 18 -15.14 31.10 -1.41
C GLU A 18 -16.44 31.62 -0.75
N GLU A 19 -17.53 31.72 -1.52
CA GLU A 19 -18.83 32.17 -0.99
C GLU A 19 -19.34 31.22 0.11
N PHE A 20 -19.21 29.90 -0.10
CA PHE A 20 -19.68 28.88 0.82
C PHE A 20 -18.77 28.74 2.06
N VAL A 21 -17.49 28.47 1.85
CA VAL A 21 -16.49 28.15 2.88
C VAL A 21 -15.96 29.40 3.58
N GLY A 22 -15.91 30.54 2.88
CA GLY A 22 -15.41 31.82 3.37
C GLY A 22 -13.97 32.15 2.98
N GLU A 23 -13.21 31.16 2.52
CA GLU A 23 -11.86 31.32 1.95
C GLU A 23 -11.60 30.21 0.91
N THR A 24 -10.56 30.38 0.10
CA THR A 24 -10.14 29.39 -0.91
C THR A 24 -8.82 28.74 -0.51
N PRO A 25 -8.61 27.45 -0.85
CA PRO A 25 -7.28 26.86 -0.75
C PRO A 25 -6.30 27.60 -1.67
N GLU A 26 -5.02 27.66 -1.28
CA GLU A 26 -3.97 28.36 -2.04
C GLU A 26 -2.72 27.50 -2.31
N ASP A 27 -2.51 26.43 -1.55
CA ASP A 27 -1.32 25.57 -1.61
C ASP A 27 -1.64 24.23 -2.31
N TYR A 28 -1.95 24.30 -3.60
CA TYR A 28 -2.16 23.12 -4.43
C TYR A 28 -1.66 23.28 -5.87
N LYS A 29 -1.54 22.14 -6.55
CA LYS A 29 -1.15 22.01 -7.96
C LYS A 29 -2.17 21.16 -8.68
N VAL A 30 -2.64 21.62 -9.84
CA VAL A 30 -3.56 20.85 -10.69
C VAL A 30 -2.84 20.39 -11.94
N LEU A 31 -2.88 19.09 -12.21
CA LEU A 31 -2.45 18.49 -13.47
C LEU A 31 -3.68 17.93 -14.19
N LEU A 32 -3.94 18.48 -15.38
CA LEU A 32 -5.05 18.07 -16.23
C LEU A 32 -4.57 17.07 -17.29
N PHE A 33 -5.18 15.89 -17.31
CA PHE A 33 -4.93 14.84 -18.29
C PHE A 33 -5.93 14.95 -19.44
N ILE A 34 -5.40 15.11 -20.65
CA ILE A 34 -6.18 15.02 -21.89
C ILE A 34 -6.47 13.55 -22.22
N ASP A 35 -5.53 12.66 -21.89
CA ASP A 35 -5.67 11.21 -22.02
C ASP A 35 -6.01 10.59 -20.65
N PRO A 36 -7.27 10.11 -20.46
CA PRO A 36 -7.69 9.50 -19.20
C PRO A 36 -6.88 8.25 -18.80
N GLU A 37 -6.27 7.53 -19.75
CA GLU A 37 -5.50 6.32 -19.42
C GLU A 37 -4.26 6.62 -18.57
N LEU A 38 -3.68 7.80 -18.76
CA LEU A 38 -2.55 8.26 -17.96
C LEU A 38 -2.98 8.58 -16.53
N HIS A 39 -4.17 9.15 -16.35
CA HIS A 39 -4.72 9.44 -15.03
C HIS A 39 -5.04 8.15 -14.27
N THR A 40 -5.70 7.18 -14.90
CA THR A 40 -5.98 5.87 -14.27
C THR A 40 -4.70 5.17 -13.83
N SER A 41 -3.65 5.20 -14.66
CA SER A 41 -2.35 4.61 -14.29
C SER A 41 -1.76 5.27 -13.04
N LEU A 42 -1.88 6.60 -12.95
CA LEU A 42 -1.38 7.38 -11.81
C LEU A 42 -2.17 7.09 -10.53
N TYR A 43 -3.50 7.06 -10.64
CA TYR A 43 -4.39 6.70 -9.53
C TYR A 43 -3.97 5.36 -8.91
N GLN A 44 -3.81 4.33 -9.74
CA GLN A 44 -3.44 3.01 -9.25
C GLN A 44 -2.03 2.98 -8.62
N VAL A 45 -1.09 3.79 -9.12
CA VAL A 45 0.23 3.94 -8.48
C VAL A 45 0.09 4.56 -7.09
N MET A 46 -0.76 5.58 -6.95
CA MET A 46 -1.04 6.21 -5.66
C MET A 46 -1.73 5.25 -4.69
N GLU A 47 -2.70 4.46 -5.14
CA GLU A 47 -3.38 3.44 -4.33
C GLU A 47 -2.42 2.35 -3.86
N LEU A 48 -1.63 1.77 -4.76
CA LEU A 48 -0.71 0.67 -4.43
C LEU A 48 0.53 1.14 -3.65
N GLY A 49 1.05 2.32 -3.99
CA GLY A 49 2.34 2.81 -3.51
C GLY A 49 2.24 3.87 -2.40
N GLY A 50 1.06 4.43 -2.19
CA GLY A 50 0.78 5.54 -1.28
C GLY A 50 1.32 6.89 -1.75
N SER A 51 1.88 6.98 -2.97
CA SER A 51 2.50 8.19 -3.53
C SER A 51 2.65 8.07 -5.05
N PRO A 52 2.54 9.18 -5.82
CA PRO A 52 2.67 9.16 -7.29
C PRO A 52 4.08 8.79 -7.79
N PHE A 53 5.10 8.85 -6.92
CA PHE A 53 6.47 8.42 -7.25
C PHE A 53 6.91 7.15 -6.53
N ALA A 54 5.97 6.47 -5.89
CA ALA A 54 6.24 5.19 -5.26
C ALA A 54 6.80 4.19 -6.28
N VAL A 55 7.88 3.52 -5.90
CA VAL A 55 8.46 2.42 -6.69
C VAL A 55 7.55 1.20 -6.58
N LEU A 56 7.22 0.57 -7.70
CA LEU A 56 6.37 -0.63 -7.75
C LEU A 56 7.19 -1.82 -8.26
N SER A 57 6.81 -3.03 -7.86
CA SER A 57 7.40 -4.24 -8.43
C SER A 57 7.00 -4.41 -9.91
N GLN A 58 7.76 -5.20 -10.67
CA GLN A 58 7.47 -5.54 -12.06
C GLN A 58 6.11 -6.20 -12.20
N GLU A 59 5.76 -7.11 -11.32
CA GLU A 59 4.45 -7.74 -11.29
C GLU A 59 3.33 -6.70 -11.12
N GLN A 60 3.50 -5.75 -10.18
CA GLN A 60 2.55 -4.65 -10.02
C GLN A 60 2.48 -3.81 -11.30
N ILE A 61 3.62 -3.45 -11.90
CA ILE A 61 3.68 -2.71 -13.15
C ILE A 61 3.00 -3.48 -14.30
N GLU A 62 3.18 -4.79 -14.39
CA GLU A 62 2.53 -5.65 -15.37
C GLU A 62 1.02 -5.71 -15.15
N ASN A 63 0.58 -5.85 -13.90
CA ASN A 63 -0.84 -5.83 -13.55
C ASN A 63 -1.47 -4.49 -13.91
N LEU A 64 -0.80 -3.37 -13.64
CA LEU A 64 -1.21 -2.04 -14.07
C LEU A 64 -1.30 -1.95 -15.60
N ARG A 65 -0.29 -2.46 -16.33
CA ARG A 65 -0.31 -2.51 -17.79
C ARG A 65 -1.46 -3.36 -18.33
N LYS A 66 -1.73 -4.52 -17.71
CA LYS A 66 -2.86 -5.41 -18.06
C LYS A 66 -4.21 -4.75 -17.75
N ALA A 67 -4.29 -4.00 -16.65
CA ALA A 67 -5.49 -3.28 -16.20
C ALA A 67 -5.88 -2.11 -17.11
N ARG A 68 -4.98 -1.63 -17.99
CA ARG A 68 -5.33 -0.70 -19.09
C ARG A 68 -6.43 -1.24 -20.02
N ASN A 69 -6.70 -2.55 -20.00
CA ASN A 69 -7.89 -3.14 -20.62
C ASN A 69 -9.14 -2.81 -19.79
N ARG A 70 -9.66 -1.60 -20.02
CA ARG A 70 -10.66 -0.80 -19.29
C ARG A 70 -11.87 -1.47 -18.62
N ASN A 71 -12.19 -2.74 -18.88
CA ASN A 71 -13.47 -3.37 -18.51
C ASN A 71 -13.79 -3.43 -16.99
N TYR A 72 -12.84 -3.09 -16.12
CA TYR A 72 -12.96 -3.29 -14.67
C TYR A 72 -12.31 -2.19 -13.81
N LEU A 73 -12.14 -0.97 -14.30
CA LEU A 73 -11.63 0.12 -13.46
C LEU A 73 -12.73 1.15 -13.22
N PRO A 74 -12.85 1.69 -11.99
CA PRO A 74 -13.70 2.85 -11.78
C PRO A 74 -13.20 3.99 -12.68
N ASP A 75 -14.11 4.66 -13.40
CA ASP A 75 -13.82 5.86 -14.20
C ASP A 75 -13.57 7.06 -13.26
N GLU A 76 -12.64 6.94 -12.32
CA GLU A 76 -12.27 8.09 -11.49
C GLU A 76 -11.74 9.21 -12.37
N CYS A 77 -12.38 10.37 -12.29
CA CYS A 77 -11.99 11.55 -13.06
C CYS A 77 -11.12 12.52 -12.25
N ILE A 78 -10.95 12.26 -10.95
CA ILE A 78 -10.16 13.05 -10.01
C ILE A 78 -9.39 12.09 -9.12
N SER A 79 -8.09 12.32 -8.93
CA SER A 79 -7.31 11.68 -7.87
C SER A 79 -6.53 12.76 -7.11
N ILE A 80 -6.56 12.65 -5.79
CA ILE A 80 -5.95 13.62 -4.89
C ILE A 80 -4.80 12.94 -4.17
N PHE A 81 -3.61 13.54 -4.27
CA PHE A 81 -2.52 13.23 -3.34
C PHE A 81 -2.46 14.35 -2.31
N PRO A 82 -2.89 14.10 -1.05
CA PRO A 82 -3.06 15.13 -0.05
C PRO A 82 -1.70 15.52 0.55
N SER A 83 -0.81 16.13 -0.23
CA SER A 83 0.46 16.71 0.25
C SER A 83 0.34 18.23 0.45
N LEU A 84 1.46 18.88 0.78
CA LEU A 84 1.61 20.33 0.85
C LEU A 84 2.77 20.76 -0.07
N PRO A 85 2.48 21.37 -1.25
CA PRO A 85 1.15 21.62 -1.81
C PRO A 85 0.39 20.33 -2.15
N THR A 86 -0.95 20.37 -2.10
CA THR A 86 -1.80 19.25 -2.53
C THR A 86 -1.67 19.05 -4.04
N MET A 87 -1.53 17.81 -4.50
CA MET A 87 -1.47 17.51 -5.92
C MET A 87 -2.80 16.93 -6.39
N ILE A 88 -3.43 17.62 -7.33
CA ILE A 88 -4.72 17.28 -7.91
C ILE A 88 -4.48 16.78 -9.32
N TYR A 89 -4.95 15.57 -9.60
CA TYR A 89 -4.85 14.93 -10.90
C TYR A 89 -6.27 14.78 -11.44
N MET A 90 -6.57 15.42 -12.57
CA MET A 90 -7.92 15.41 -13.14
C MET A 90 -7.91 15.02 -14.60
N SER A 91 -8.76 14.06 -14.97
CA SER A 91 -9.07 13.77 -16.37
C SER A 91 -10.11 14.74 -16.88
N LEU A 92 -9.83 15.40 -18.01
CA LEU A 92 -10.85 16.24 -18.63
C LEU A 92 -11.98 15.36 -19.18
N PRO A 93 -13.24 15.65 -18.84
CA PRO A 93 -14.37 14.90 -19.38
C PRO A 93 -14.57 15.24 -20.86
N PHE A 94 -13.96 14.43 -21.73
CA PHE A 94 -14.18 14.36 -23.18
C PHE A 94 -13.82 15.64 -23.97
N GLU A 95 -13.92 15.56 -25.30
CA GLU A 95 -13.74 16.72 -26.19
C GLU A 95 -14.59 17.90 -25.68
N LEU A 96 -13.97 19.07 -25.49
CA LEU A 96 -14.61 20.28 -24.95
C LEU A 96 -15.55 20.90 -26.00
N GLU A 97 -16.65 20.22 -26.28
CA GLU A 97 -17.82 20.79 -26.96
C GLU A 97 -18.69 21.54 -25.94
N ASP A 98 -19.33 22.63 -26.35
CA ASP A 98 -20.24 23.43 -25.51
C ASP A 98 -21.42 22.57 -25.01
N ASN A 99 -21.30 22.03 -23.81
CA ASN A 99 -22.29 21.16 -23.18
C ASN A 99 -22.47 21.54 -21.70
N PRO A 100 -23.66 22.05 -21.31
CA PRO A 100 -23.95 22.45 -19.94
C PRO A 100 -23.74 21.33 -18.90
N GLU A 101 -23.96 20.07 -19.26
CA GLU A 101 -23.75 18.91 -18.38
C GLU A 101 -22.25 18.69 -18.09
N ARG A 102 -21.40 18.87 -19.11
CA ARG A 102 -19.94 18.76 -18.99
C ARG A 102 -19.37 19.92 -18.19
N ASP A 103 -19.85 21.14 -18.43
CA ASP A 103 -19.41 22.33 -17.71
C ASP A 103 -19.73 22.24 -16.22
N PHE A 104 -20.96 21.84 -15.88
CA PHE A 104 -21.35 21.59 -14.49
C PHE A 104 -20.48 20.50 -13.87
N THR A 105 -20.28 19.39 -14.58
CA THR A 105 -19.45 18.27 -14.10
C THR A 105 -18.02 18.74 -13.77
N LEU A 106 -17.38 19.49 -14.67
CA LEU A 106 -16.04 20.02 -14.48
C LEU A 106 -15.99 21.03 -13.31
N ARG A 107 -17.01 21.89 -13.17
CA ARG A 107 -17.13 22.84 -12.04
C ARG A 107 -17.19 22.09 -10.71
N MET A 108 -18.03 21.06 -10.64
CA MET A 108 -18.18 20.21 -9.45
C MET A 108 -16.91 19.41 -9.14
N MET A 109 -16.19 18.93 -10.16
CA MET A 109 -14.88 18.30 -9.99
C MET A 109 -13.87 19.25 -9.35
N PHE A 110 -13.79 20.50 -9.82
CA PHE A 110 -12.93 21.52 -9.20
C PHE A 110 -13.33 21.78 -7.75
N ILE A 111 -14.63 21.93 -7.46
CA ILE A 111 -15.13 22.15 -6.09
C ILE A 111 -14.71 20.99 -5.16
N HIS A 112 -14.91 19.74 -5.60
CA HIS A 112 -14.51 18.57 -4.83
C HIS A 112 -12.99 18.54 -4.59
N ALA A 113 -12.19 18.84 -5.62
CA ALA A 113 -10.73 18.90 -5.49
C ALA A 113 -10.25 20.05 -4.60
N PHE A 114 -10.92 21.20 -4.62
CA PHE A 114 -10.65 22.31 -3.70
C PHE A 114 -10.99 21.95 -2.27
N ALA A 115 -12.06 21.19 -2.03
CA ALA A 115 -12.40 20.74 -0.69
C ALA A 115 -11.31 19.84 -0.10
N HIS A 116 -10.78 18.94 -0.91
CA HIS A 116 -9.62 18.11 -0.55
C HIS A 116 -8.36 18.93 -0.27
N ALA A 117 -8.00 19.87 -1.15
CA ALA A 117 -6.85 20.76 -0.93
C ALA A 117 -7.01 21.60 0.34
N TYR A 118 -8.20 22.15 0.56
CA TYR A 118 -8.52 22.94 1.74
C TYR A 118 -8.44 22.12 3.02
N PHE A 119 -8.93 20.87 3.00
CA PHE A 119 -8.74 19.94 4.11
C PHE A 119 -7.26 19.68 4.36
N ALA A 120 -6.49 19.39 3.32
CA ALA A 120 -5.06 19.10 3.46
C ALA A 120 -4.26 20.30 4.04
N GLU A 121 -4.64 21.53 3.69
CA GLU A 121 -4.05 22.78 4.18
C GLU A 121 -4.44 23.12 5.62
N LYS A 122 -5.71 22.93 5.99
CA LYS A 122 -6.29 23.48 7.23
C LYS A 122 -6.58 22.44 8.31
N SER A 123 -6.55 21.15 7.97
CA SER A 123 -6.86 20.07 8.91
C SER A 123 -5.84 19.99 10.05
N ALA A 124 -6.32 19.62 11.24
CA ALA A 124 -5.50 19.27 12.39
C ALA A 124 -4.76 17.92 12.22
N SER A 125 -5.16 17.11 11.24
CA SER A 125 -4.48 15.86 10.90
C SER A 125 -3.04 16.09 10.45
N ASN A 126 -2.15 15.15 10.79
CA ASN A 126 -0.78 15.18 10.31
C ASN A 126 -0.60 14.54 8.92
N ASP A 127 -1.68 14.00 8.33
CA ASP A 127 -1.67 13.25 7.07
C ASP A 127 -0.87 13.99 5.98
N SER A 128 -1.25 15.24 5.68
CA SER A 128 -0.63 15.98 4.58
C SER A 128 0.85 16.29 4.78
N LYS A 129 1.24 16.52 6.02
CA LYS A 129 2.65 16.74 6.38
C LYS A 129 3.46 15.46 6.18
N VAL A 130 2.92 14.32 6.62
CA VAL A 130 3.57 13.02 6.46
C VAL A 130 3.64 12.64 4.97
N GLN A 131 2.57 12.85 4.21
CA GLN A 131 2.53 12.58 2.77
C GLN A 131 3.53 13.43 1.97
N THR A 132 3.73 14.69 2.36
CA THR A 132 4.75 15.56 1.76
C THR A 132 6.16 14.99 1.94
N GLU A 133 6.48 14.51 3.14
CA GLU A 133 7.78 13.90 3.42
C GLU A 133 7.95 12.56 2.70
N ILE A 134 6.90 11.74 2.65
CA ILE A 134 6.89 10.48 1.88
C ILE A 134 7.14 10.75 0.40
N TYR A 135 6.46 11.73 -0.19
CA TYR A 135 6.66 12.13 -1.58
C TYR A 135 8.10 12.55 -1.86
N ARG A 136 8.70 13.37 -0.98
CA ARG A 136 10.12 13.78 -1.09
C ARG A 136 11.05 12.57 -1.05
N MET A 137 10.80 11.63 -0.14
CA MET A 137 11.61 10.40 -0.04
C MET A 137 11.44 9.53 -1.28
N ASP A 138 10.21 9.33 -1.77
CA ASP A 138 9.93 8.52 -2.95
C ASP A 138 10.54 9.12 -4.22
N MET A 139 10.60 10.46 -4.34
CA MET A 139 11.38 11.13 -5.39
C MET A 139 12.86 10.79 -5.31
N ILE A 140 13.48 10.91 -4.13
CA ILE A 140 14.91 10.61 -3.95
C ILE A 140 15.19 9.13 -4.26
N ILE A 141 14.36 8.21 -3.75
CA ILE A 141 14.47 6.78 -4.02
C ILE A 141 14.39 6.52 -5.54
N ARG A 142 13.45 7.16 -6.24
CA ARG A 142 13.33 7.03 -7.69
C ARG A 142 14.58 7.51 -8.43
N GLU A 143 15.13 8.66 -8.06
CA GLU A 143 16.37 9.20 -8.65
C GLU A 143 17.57 8.30 -8.37
N LEU A 144 17.68 7.75 -7.15
CA LEU A 144 18.71 6.77 -6.80
C LEU A 144 18.65 5.53 -7.69
N ILE A 145 17.45 5.01 -7.96
CA ILE A 145 17.26 3.88 -8.89
C ILE A 145 17.68 4.27 -10.31
N MET A 146 17.20 5.42 -10.82
CA MET A 146 17.50 5.88 -12.18
C MET A 146 19.01 5.99 -12.41
N ASN A 147 19.73 6.62 -11.49
CA ASN A 147 21.17 6.84 -11.59
C ASN A 147 21.95 5.51 -11.59
N ASN A 148 21.55 4.55 -10.75
CA ASN A 148 22.23 3.25 -10.66
C ASN A 148 21.88 2.33 -11.85
N ALA A 149 20.63 2.33 -12.30
CA ALA A 149 20.22 1.58 -13.49
C ALA A 149 20.89 2.12 -14.76
N TYR A 150 21.07 3.45 -14.86
CA TYR A 150 21.79 4.07 -15.97
C TYR A 150 23.26 3.64 -16.03
N GLY A 151 23.96 3.63 -14.89
CA GLY A 151 25.34 3.14 -14.81
C GLY A 151 25.52 1.70 -15.29
N LEU A 152 24.54 0.82 -15.04
CA LEU A 152 24.54 -0.54 -15.57
C LEU A 152 24.32 -0.59 -17.09
N LYS A 153 23.48 0.30 -17.62
CA LYS A 153 23.13 0.34 -19.04
C LYS A 153 24.29 0.83 -19.91
N GLU A 154 25.04 1.83 -19.46
CA GLU A 154 26.23 2.33 -20.17
C GLU A 154 27.38 1.32 -20.21
N GLY A 155 27.57 0.55 -19.12
CA GLY A 155 28.69 -0.40 -19.02
C GLY A 155 28.45 -1.77 -19.64
N ARG A 156 27.21 -2.29 -19.65
CA ARG A 156 26.93 -3.71 -19.95
C ARG A 156 25.64 -4.00 -20.75
N GLN A 157 24.85 -2.99 -21.15
CA GLN A 157 23.55 -3.16 -21.84
C GLN A 157 22.62 -4.24 -21.21
N ILE A 158 22.38 -4.16 -19.91
CA ILE A 158 21.60 -5.17 -19.19
C ILE A 158 20.09 -4.81 -19.22
N PRO A 159 19.23 -5.55 -19.95
CA PRO A 159 17.81 -5.20 -20.09
C PRO A 159 17.02 -5.39 -18.78
N TRP A 160 17.50 -6.25 -17.88
CA TRP A 160 16.84 -6.57 -16.62
C TRP A 160 17.21 -5.64 -15.45
N GLY A 161 18.21 -4.76 -15.60
CA GLY A 161 18.76 -3.97 -14.50
C GLY A 161 17.73 -3.04 -13.84
N MET A 162 16.91 -2.36 -14.64
CA MET A 162 15.88 -1.43 -14.13
C MET A 162 14.79 -2.17 -13.34
N ALA A 163 14.31 -3.29 -13.88
CA ALA A 163 13.33 -4.14 -13.24
C ALA A 163 13.83 -4.65 -11.87
N TYR A 164 15.09 -5.09 -11.83
CA TYR A 164 15.71 -5.62 -10.63
C TYR A 164 15.75 -4.61 -9.48
N PHE A 165 16.20 -3.38 -9.76
CA PHE A 165 16.23 -2.32 -8.74
C PHE A 165 14.83 -1.94 -8.26
N GLN A 166 13.84 -1.91 -9.15
CA GLN A 166 12.46 -1.61 -8.78
C GLN A 166 11.89 -2.65 -7.82
N ASP A 167 12.03 -3.93 -8.17
CA ASP A 167 11.56 -5.02 -7.34
C ASP A 167 12.25 -5.00 -5.98
N MET A 168 13.59 -4.93 -5.97
CA MET A 168 14.36 -4.90 -4.73
C MET A 168 13.92 -3.76 -3.80
N VAL A 169 13.77 -2.54 -4.31
CA VAL A 169 13.31 -1.39 -3.50
C VAL A 169 11.87 -1.58 -3.03
N ALA A 170 10.97 -2.09 -3.89
CA ALA A 170 9.58 -2.35 -3.53
C ALA A 170 9.47 -3.35 -2.37
N VAL A 171 10.26 -4.42 -2.39
CA VAL A 171 10.20 -5.44 -1.32
C VAL A 171 10.86 -4.95 -0.03
N ILE A 172 12.01 -4.25 -0.09
CA ILE A 172 12.61 -3.64 1.10
C ILE A 172 11.65 -2.64 1.74
N ARG A 173 10.93 -1.84 0.93
CA ARG A 173 9.91 -0.90 1.42
C ARG A 173 8.79 -1.60 2.17
N LEU A 174 8.30 -2.71 1.63
CA LEU A 174 7.24 -3.50 2.23
C LEU A 174 7.68 -4.07 3.58
N LEU A 175 8.85 -4.74 3.61
CA LEU A 175 9.39 -5.33 4.82
C LEU A 175 9.73 -4.28 5.90
N THR A 176 10.33 -3.15 5.52
CA THR A 176 10.61 -2.05 6.46
C THR A 176 9.33 -1.49 7.09
N THR A 177 8.27 -1.35 6.30
CA THR A 177 6.95 -0.90 6.78
C THR A 177 6.41 -1.86 7.84
N PHE A 178 6.58 -3.17 7.63
CA PHE A 178 6.19 -4.19 8.60
C PHE A 178 7.22 -4.45 9.73
N GLY A 179 8.24 -3.59 9.88
CA GLY A 179 9.14 -3.62 11.04
C GLY A 179 10.37 -4.52 10.89
N VAL A 180 10.73 -4.93 9.68
CA VAL A 180 12.03 -5.55 9.41
C VAL A 180 13.07 -4.45 9.28
N HIS A 181 14.10 -4.48 10.13
CA HIS A 181 15.15 -3.46 10.14
C HIS A 181 16.56 -4.01 10.00
N ASP A 182 16.75 -5.32 10.16
CA ASP A 182 18.07 -5.96 10.23
C ASP A 182 18.62 -6.37 8.86
N PHE A 183 18.44 -5.54 7.84
CA PHE A 183 19.04 -5.79 6.52
C PHE A 183 20.56 -5.86 6.63
N TYR A 184 21.18 -6.83 5.96
CA TYR A 184 22.63 -6.96 5.94
C TYR A 184 23.26 -5.68 5.35
N ILE A 185 24.20 -5.11 6.10
CA ILE A 185 24.96 -3.94 5.73
C ILE A 185 26.38 -4.41 5.38
N PRO A 186 26.88 -4.15 4.16
CA PRO A 186 28.23 -4.55 3.79
C PRO A 186 29.30 -3.85 4.67
N PRO A 187 30.42 -4.54 4.98
CA PRO A 187 31.56 -3.97 5.69
C PRO A 187 32.10 -2.71 5.00
N GLU A 188 32.70 -1.80 5.77
CA GLU A 188 33.28 -0.54 5.24
C GLU A 188 34.27 -0.78 4.11
N THR A 189 35.07 -1.84 4.19
CA THR A 189 36.06 -2.23 3.18
C THR A 189 35.46 -2.58 1.81
N SER A 190 34.18 -2.94 1.77
CA SER A 190 33.47 -3.26 0.52
C SER A 190 32.86 -2.01 -0.13
N ARG A 191 32.73 -0.90 0.62
CA ARG A 191 32.08 0.35 0.16
C ARG A 191 32.94 1.12 -0.84
N ASP A 192 34.26 1.02 -0.72
CA ASP A 192 35.23 1.72 -1.59
C ASP A 192 35.27 1.15 -3.02
N VAL A 193 34.64 -0.01 -3.25
CA VAL A 193 34.73 -0.76 -4.51
C VAL A 193 33.39 -0.96 -5.22
N SER A 194 32.27 -0.48 -4.69
CA SER A 194 30.94 -0.72 -5.29
C SER A 194 29.94 0.41 -5.09
N LEU A 195 29.59 1.12 -6.18
CA LEU A 195 28.50 2.11 -6.23
C LEU A 195 27.16 1.54 -5.76
N PHE A 196 26.92 0.24 -6.01
CA PHE A 196 25.70 -0.43 -5.61
C PHE A 196 25.57 -0.62 -4.11
N GLN A 197 26.68 -0.84 -3.39
CA GLN A 197 26.63 -0.94 -1.94
C GLN A 197 26.28 0.40 -1.31
N ASN A 198 26.79 1.50 -1.86
CA ASN A 198 26.41 2.85 -1.45
C ASN A 198 24.93 3.11 -1.73
N PHE A 199 24.44 2.75 -2.91
CA PHE A 199 23.00 2.80 -3.23
C PHE A 199 22.16 2.02 -2.23
N LEU A 200 22.52 0.77 -1.91
CA LEU A 200 21.72 -0.06 -1.00
C LEU A 200 21.66 0.56 0.40
N LEU A 201 22.78 1.07 0.92
CA LEU A 201 22.82 1.74 2.22
C LEU A 201 21.94 2.98 2.26
N GLU A 202 22.00 3.81 1.20
CA GLU A 202 21.15 4.99 1.08
C GLU A 202 19.68 4.60 0.99
N ILE A 203 19.33 3.63 0.15
CA ILE A 203 17.96 3.12 0.00
C ILE A 203 17.42 2.57 1.31
N ILE A 204 18.15 1.70 2.01
CA ILE A 204 17.71 1.16 3.30
C ILE A 204 17.50 2.30 4.31
N THR A 205 18.36 3.31 4.29
CA THR A 205 18.22 4.49 5.18
C THR A 205 16.95 5.27 4.87
N TYR A 206 16.68 5.57 3.60
CA TYR A 206 15.46 6.27 3.19
C TYR A 206 14.20 5.43 3.46
N LEU A 207 14.23 4.13 3.17
CA LEU A 207 13.10 3.23 3.39
C LEU A 207 12.79 3.03 4.87
N LYS A 208 13.80 2.95 5.75
CA LYS A 208 13.59 2.95 7.22
C LYS A 208 12.93 4.24 7.69
N LYS A 209 13.43 5.40 7.27
CA LYS A 209 12.83 6.70 7.61
C LYS A 209 11.39 6.81 7.08
N ARG A 210 11.15 6.37 5.84
CA ARG A 210 9.82 6.32 5.23
C ARG A 210 8.87 5.43 6.03
N ALA A 211 9.33 4.24 6.46
CA ALA A 211 8.56 3.32 7.27
C ALA A 211 8.20 3.88 8.67
N GLU A 212 9.12 4.63 9.29
CA GLU A 212 8.82 5.32 10.55
C GLU A 212 7.82 6.47 10.37
N LEU A 213 7.91 7.19 9.25
CA LEU A 213 7.00 8.29 8.94
C LEU A 213 5.59 7.78 8.61
N ILE A 214 5.45 6.78 7.74
CA ILE A 214 4.14 6.26 7.36
C ILE A 214 3.37 5.76 8.57
N LYS A 215 4.04 5.14 9.55
CA LYS A 215 3.40 4.68 10.80
C LYS A 215 2.80 5.82 11.63
N LYS A 216 3.31 7.05 11.50
CA LYS A 216 2.79 8.24 12.18
C LYS A 216 1.63 8.89 11.44
N LYS A 217 1.40 8.53 10.17
CA LYS A 217 0.32 9.09 9.33
C LYS A 217 -1.04 8.77 9.97
N ASN A 218 -1.83 9.79 10.23
CA ASN A 218 -3.21 9.61 10.67
C ASN A 218 -4.06 8.93 9.58
N LEU A 219 -5.04 8.15 10.01
CA LEU A 219 -6.01 7.52 9.13
C LEU A 219 -7.15 8.50 8.87
N THR A 220 -7.29 8.96 7.63
CA THR A 220 -8.19 10.06 7.24
C THR A 220 -9.00 9.72 5.99
N GLY A 221 -9.06 8.44 5.58
CA GLY A 221 -9.68 8.04 4.33
C GLY A 221 -11.18 8.35 4.27
N ILE A 222 -11.91 8.09 5.36
CA ILE A 222 -13.33 8.43 5.47
C ILE A 222 -13.51 9.92 5.75
N LEU A 223 -12.71 10.49 6.64
CA LEU A 223 -12.83 11.88 7.10
C LEU A 223 -12.59 12.89 5.96
N THR A 224 -11.54 12.67 5.15
CA THR A 224 -11.21 13.55 4.02
C THR A 224 -12.30 13.49 2.96
N GLU A 225 -12.77 12.29 2.61
CA GLU A 225 -13.88 12.12 1.67
C GLU A 225 -15.19 12.69 2.21
N ALA A 226 -15.46 12.54 3.50
CA ALA A 226 -16.64 13.09 4.16
C ALA A 226 -16.68 14.61 4.03
N PHE A 227 -15.56 15.26 4.34
CA PHE A 227 -15.39 16.70 4.20
C PHE A 227 -15.59 17.17 2.75
N ALA A 228 -14.92 16.49 1.81
CA ALA A 228 -14.97 16.87 0.40
C ALA A 228 -16.36 16.66 -0.20
N ASN A 229 -17.02 15.55 0.10
CA ASN A 229 -18.36 15.25 -0.40
C ASN A 229 -19.43 16.16 0.23
N PHE A 230 -19.29 16.54 1.50
CA PHE A 230 -20.21 17.50 2.14
C PHE A 230 -20.20 18.87 1.45
N ILE A 231 -19.02 19.46 1.23
CA ILE A 231 -18.88 20.76 0.55
C ILE A 231 -19.37 20.64 -0.90
N HIS A 232 -18.92 19.61 -1.60
CA HIS A 232 -19.30 19.34 -2.98
C HIS A 232 -20.82 19.23 -3.15
N MET A 233 -21.51 18.46 -2.32
CA MET A 233 -22.96 18.31 -2.38
C MET A 233 -23.69 19.62 -2.08
N LYS A 234 -23.29 20.33 -1.02
CA LYS A 234 -23.98 21.57 -0.59
C LYS A 234 -23.84 22.70 -1.61
N ILE A 235 -22.66 22.86 -2.22
CA ILE A 235 -22.47 23.84 -3.28
C ILE A 235 -23.26 23.43 -4.54
N GLY A 236 -23.29 22.14 -4.87
CA GLY A 236 -24.08 21.62 -5.99
C GLY A 236 -25.56 21.92 -5.87
N GLU A 237 -26.14 21.71 -4.68
CA GLU A 237 -27.53 22.08 -4.36
C GLU A 237 -27.77 23.58 -4.61
N GLN A 238 -26.89 24.45 -4.10
CA GLN A 238 -27.02 25.90 -4.28
C GLN A 238 -26.91 26.36 -5.73
N ILE A 239 -26.04 25.75 -6.53
CA ILE A 239 -25.90 26.07 -7.96
C ILE A 239 -27.17 25.66 -8.73
N LEU A 240 -27.73 24.49 -8.42
CA LEU A 240 -28.95 24.01 -9.08
C LEU A 240 -30.18 24.85 -8.68
N GLU A 241 -30.29 25.27 -7.43
CA GLU A 241 -31.37 26.17 -6.95
C GLU A 241 -31.36 27.53 -7.66
N LYS A 242 -30.18 28.04 -8.02
CA LYS A 242 -30.02 29.28 -8.81
C LYS A 242 -30.44 29.12 -10.27
N ASN A 243 -30.77 27.91 -10.73
CA ASN A 243 -31.11 27.58 -12.13
C ASN A 243 -30.02 28.00 -13.14
N GLU A 244 -28.73 27.90 -12.75
CA GLU A 244 -27.61 28.21 -13.64
C GLU A 244 -27.47 27.21 -14.81
N TYR A 245 -28.06 26.02 -14.65
CA TYR A 245 -28.02 24.92 -15.62
C TYR A 245 -29.45 24.44 -15.96
N PRO A 246 -29.67 23.86 -17.16
CA PRO A 246 -31.01 23.51 -17.65
C PRO A 246 -31.64 22.27 -16.98
N PHE A 247 -30.96 21.65 -16.01
CA PHE A 247 -31.40 20.46 -15.30
C PHE A 247 -31.59 20.75 -13.81
N SER A 248 -32.60 20.11 -13.21
CA SER A 248 -32.93 20.27 -11.79
C SER A 248 -32.30 19.20 -10.88
N ASN A 249 -31.70 18.16 -11.47
CA ASN A 249 -31.11 17.02 -10.75
C ASN A 249 -29.65 16.83 -11.17
N ILE A 250 -28.86 16.22 -10.28
CA ILE A 250 -27.45 15.88 -10.52
C ILE A 250 -27.32 15.06 -11.83
N PRO A 251 -26.49 15.51 -12.78
CA PRO A 251 -26.37 14.84 -14.06
C PRO A 251 -25.68 13.48 -14.03
N LYS A 252 -25.84 12.71 -15.12
CA LYS A 252 -25.28 11.36 -15.23
C LYS A 252 -23.75 11.38 -15.28
N LEU A 253 -23.15 12.47 -15.77
CA LEU A 253 -21.70 12.60 -15.86
C LEU A 253 -20.99 12.74 -14.50
N LEU A 254 -21.72 13.02 -13.41
CA LEU A 254 -21.15 13.04 -12.05
C LEU A 254 -21.22 11.67 -11.33
N LYS A 255 -21.72 10.63 -12.01
CA LYS A 255 -21.75 9.26 -11.48
C LYS A 255 -20.40 8.77 -10.95
N PRO A 256 -19.25 9.08 -11.55
CA PRO A 256 -17.98 8.62 -11.00
C PRO A 256 -17.59 9.24 -9.65
N ILE A 257 -18.15 10.41 -9.31
CA ILE A 257 -17.91 11.07 -8.02
C ILE A 257 -18.91 10.59 -6.97
N TYR A 258 -20.19 10.38 -7.33
CA TYR A 258 -21.24 10.00 -6.38
C TYR A 258 -21.53 8.49 -6.31
N GLY A 259 -21.04 7.73 -7.28
CA GLY A 259 -21.24 6.28 -7.39
C GLY A 259 -20.46 5.47 -6.34
N PRO A 260 -19.17 5.78 -6.08
CA PRO A 260 -18.34 4.99 -5.18
C PRO A 260 -18.92 4.86 -3.77
N PRO A 261 -18.86 3.67 -3.14
CA PRO A 261 -19.35 3.42 -1.79
C PRO A 261 -18.79 4.39 -0.73
N MET A 262 -17.48 4.66 -0.78
CA MET A 262 -16.81 5.58 0.15
C MET A 262 -17.45 6.97 0.12
N ASN A 263 -17.74 7.49 -1.07
CA ASN A 263 -18.24 8.86 -1.24
C ASN A 263 -19.68 8.99 -0.72
N LYS A 264 -20.53 7.99 -0.99
CA LYS A 264 -21.89 7.94 -0.44
C LYS A 264 -21.90 7.84 1.08
N LEU A 265 -21.12 6.89 1.60
CA LEU A 265 -21.07 6.62 3.03
C LEU A 265 -20.52 7.82 3.81
N SER A 266 -19.43 8.42 3.33
CA SER A 266 -18.73 9.49 4.02
C SER A 266 -19.59 10.76 4.16
N PHE A 267 -20.36 11.12 3.13
CA PHE A 267 -21.33 12.21 3.20
C PHE A 267 -22.42 11.97 4.26
N GLU A 268 -23.02 10.79 4.27
CA GLU A 268 -24.11 10.43 5.19
C GLU A 268 -23.61 10.36 6.64
N ILE A 269 -22.39 9.84 6.86
CA ILE A 269 -21.75 9.83 8.17
C ILE A 269 -21.56 11.25 8.69
N LEU A 270 -21.01 12.17 7.89
CA LEU A 270 -20.76 13.54 8.34
C LEU A 270 -22.06 14.27 8.67
N THR A 271 -23.05 14.16 7.78
CA THR A 271 -24.35 14.81 7.95
C THR A 271 -25.04 14.30 9.21
N SER A 272 -25.00 12.99 9.46
CA SER A 272 -25.57 12.38 10.67
C SER A 272 -24.77 12.75 11.93
N ALA A 273 -23.44 12.88 11.83
CA ALA A 273 -22.57 13.21 12.96
C ALA A 273 -22.76 14.65 13.47
N PHE A 274 -23.36 15.52 12.67
CA PHE A 274 -23.61 16.92 12.98
C PHE A 274 -25.08 17.31 12.81
N GLU A 275 -26.01 16.35 12.90
CA GLU A 275 -27.45 16.58 12.75
C GLU A 275 -27.94 17.68 13.72
N GLU A 276 -27.33 17.80 14.91
CA GLU A 276 -27.67 18.81 15.90
C GLU A 276 -27.38 20.26 15.47
N LEU A 277 -26.48 20.45 14.50
CA LEU A 277 -26.11 21.78 14.00
C LEU A 277 -27.07 22.28 12.91
N GLY A 278 -27.91 21.39 12.35
CA GLY A 278 -28.83 21.73 11.26
C GLY A 278 -28.11 22.36 10.07
N ASP A 279 -28.68 23.44 9.51
CA ASP A 279 -28.11 24.14 8.34
C ASP A 279 -27.04 25.18 8.72
N GLN A 280 -26.02 24.74 9.46
CA GLN A 280 -24.85 25.55 9.83
C GLN A 280 -23.57 25.02 9.18
N PRO A 281 -23.45 25.06 7.84
CA PRO A 281 -22.36 24.41 7.12
C PRO A 281 -20.96 24.90 7.54
N ARG A 282 -20.81 26.19 7.88
CA ARG A 282 -19.52 26.75 8.31
C ARG A 282 -19.05 26.21 9.67
N GLU A 283 -19.97 25.94 10.59
CA GLU A 283 -19.61 25.36 11.90
C GLU A 283 -19.27 23.87 11.75
N ILE A 284 -19.99 23.14 10.89
CA ILE A 284 -19.67 21.76 10.51
C ILE A 284 -18.26 21.68 9.91
N ILE A 285 -17.95 22.54 8.93
CA ILE A 285 -16.62 22.62 8.31
C ILE A 285 -15.54 22.85 9.38
N LYS A 286 -15.75 23.85 10.25
CA LYS A 286 -14.79 24.21 11.30
C LYS A 286 -14.54 23.05 12.28
N GLN A 287 -15.59 22.37 12.75
CA GLN A 287 -15.44 21.24 13.68
C GLN A 287 -14.79 20.03 13.00
N THR A 288 -15.11 19.78 11.74
CA THR A 288 -14.52 18.68 10.95
C THR A 288 -13.01 18.88 10.73
N LEU A 289 -12.56 20.12 10.47
CA LEU A 289 -11.13 20.44 10.35
C LEU A 289 -10.33 20.22 11.65
N GLN A 290 -10.99 20.19 12.82
CA GLN A 290 -10.33 19.88 14.09
C GLN A 290 -10.18 18.38 14.35
N MET A 291 -10.86 17.53 13.58
CA MET A 291 -10.71 16.07 13.67
C MET A 291 -9.36 15.66 13.08
N GLN A 292 -8.71 14.71 13.73
CA GLN A 292 -7.38 14.23 13.35
C GLN A 292 -7.45 12.93 12.57
N SER A 293 -8.49 12.13 12.75
CA SER A 293 -8.62 10.79 12.16
C SER A 293 -10.06 10.38 11.88
N ASP A 294 -10.22 9.32 11.07
CA ASP A 294 -11.49 8.64 10.81
C ASP A 294 -12.18 8.25 12.12
N LEU A 295 -11.43 7.78 13.11
CA LEU A 295 -11.97 7.37 14.41
C LEU A 295 -12.67 8.53 15.14
N ASP A 296 -12.20 9.77 15.00
CA ASP A 296 -12.84 10.94 15.62
C ASP A 296 -14.24 11.16 15.06
N LEU A 297 -14.39 11.04 13.73
CA LEU A 297 -15.68 11.14 13.05
C LEU A 297 -16.61 9.99 13.44
N LEU A 298 -16.09 8.75 13.45
CA LEU A 298 -16.87 7.59 13.88
C LEU A 298 -17.35 7.74 15.33
N THR A 299 -16.51 8.30 16.21
CA THR A 299 -16.84 8.52 17.62
C THR A 299 -17.88 9.63 17.78
N LYS A 300 -17.74 10.73 17.04
CA LYS A 300 -18.71 11.85 17.02
C LYS A 300 -20.11 11.36 16.64
N LEU A 301 -20.23 10.45 15.68
CA LEU A 301 -21.50 9.85 15.26
C LEU A 301 -22.14 8.91 16.32
N GLY A 302 -21.36 8.38 17.27
CA GLY A 302 -21.82 7.39 18.24
C GLY A 302 -21.17 6.00 18.11
N GLY A 303 -20.06 5.89 17.37
CA GLY A 303 -19.21 4.70 17.26
C GLY A 303 -19.56 3.76 16.12
N GLY A 304 -18.77 2.69 15.97
CA GLY A 304 -18.86 1.79 14.80
C GLY A 304 -20.18 1.04 14.64
N ALA A 305 -21.00 0.90 15.68
CA ALA A 305 -22.34 0.30 15.54
C ALA A 305 -23.29 1.19 14.74
N GLN A 306 -23.30 2.49 15.04
CA GLN A 306 -24.14 3.47 14.33
C GLN A 306 -23.65 3.63 12.88
N VAL A 307 -22.34 3.71 12.67
CA VAL A 307 -21.75 3.82 11.33
C VAL A 307 -22.11 2.62 10.46
N ARG A 308 -22.02 1.39 10.99
CA ARG A 308 -22.37 0.18 10.23
C ARG A 308 -23.86 0.10 9.91
N ARG A 309 -24.72 0.67 10.75
CA ARG A 309 -26.14 0.79 10.43
C ARG A 309 -26.33 1.71 9.22
N ILE A 310 -25.70 2.89 9.22
CA ILE A 310 -25.72 3.81 8.08
C ILE A 310 -25.14 3.11 6.83
N LEU A 311 -24.01 2.40 6.94
CA LEU A 311 -23.42 1.64 5.84
C LEU A 311 -24.42 0.66 5.22
N LYS A 312 -25.16 -0.08 6.05
CA LYS A 312 -26.17 -1.02 5.59
C LYS A 312 -27.33 -0.29 4.87
N ASP A 313 -27.85 0.77 5.48
CA ASP A 313 -28.97 1.54 4.93
C ASP A 313 -28.58 2.20 3.58
N VAL A 314 -27.38 2.75 3.49
CA VAL A 314 -26.82 3.35 2.26
C VAL A 314 -26.57 2.28 1.20
N ARG A 315 -26.05 1.10 1.56
CA ARG A 315 -25.83 -0.02 0.62
C ARG A 315 -27.15 -0.51 0.04
N GLU A 316 -28.18 -0.72 0.86
CA GLU A 316 -29.52 -1.13 0.42
C GLU A 316 -30.15 -0.07 -0.49
N GLY A 317 -30.04 1.21 -0.11
CA GLY A 317 -30.46 2.34 -0.94
C GLY A 317 -29.75 2.37 -2.30
N ALA A 318 -28.42 2.18 -2.31
CA ALA A 318 -27.61 2.15 -3.52
C ALA A 318 -27.95 0.95 -4.42
N GLN A 319 -28.23 -0.23 -3.86
CA GLN A 319 -28.70 -1.40 -4.61
C GLN A 319 -30.07 -1.15 -5.27
N SER A 320 -30.98 -0.46 -4.57
CA SER A 320 -32.29 -0.12 -5.12
C SER A 320 -32.22 0.92 -6.25
N THR A 321 -31.29 1.89 -6.15
CA THR A 321 -31.04 2.89 -7.21
C THR A 321 -30.22 2.33 -8.38
N SER A 322 -29.36 1.33 -8.13
CA SER A 322 -28.58 0.61 -9.15
C SER A 322 -29.46 0.04 -10.26
N VAL A 323 -30.65 -0.48 -9.93
CA VAL A 323 -31.63 -0.97 -10.92
C VAL A 323 -32.09 0.13 -11.90
N TYR A 324 -32.22 1.37 -11.45
CA TYR A 324 -32.54 2.53 -12.30
C TYR A 324 -31.31 3.11 -13.01
N TRP A 325 -30.12 3.01 -12.40
CA TRP A 325 -28.87 3.56 -12.93
C TRP A 325 -28.27 2.69 -14.05
N HIS A 326 -28.65 1.41 -14.11
CA HIS A 326 -28.21 0.40 -15.08
C HIS A 326 -29.33 -0.12 -16.00
N ALA A 327 -30.41 0.64 -16.19
CA ALA A 327 -31.48 0.29 -17.13
C ALA A 327 -31.01 0.17 -18.60
N ASP A 328 -29.80 0.61 -18.91
CA ASP A 328 -29.10 0.24 -20.14
C ASP A 328 -28.49 -1.16 -20.00
N THR A 329 -29.19 -2.16 -20.54
CA THR A 329 -28.83 -3.58 -20.45
C THR A 329 -27.61 -3.97 -21.30
N SER A 330 -27.10 -3.04 -22.12
CA SER A 330 -25.86 -3.18 -22.87
C SER A 330 -24.83 -2.16 -22.38
N GLY A 331 -24.09 -2.45 -21.31
CA GLY A 331 -23.17 -1.45 -20.80
C GLY A 331 -22.13 -1.90 -19.79
N TYR A 332 -20.93 -1.34 -19.97
CA TYR A 332 -19.79 -1.24 -19.06
C TYR A 332 -20.18 -1.05 -17.59
N TRP A 333 -21.19 -0.22 -17.33
CA TRP A 333 -21.64 0.14 -15.99
C TRP A 333 -22.18 -1.02 -15.13
N ARG A 334 -22.76 -2.06 -15.77
CA ARG A 334 -23.17 -3.28 -15.05
C ARG A 334 -21.97 -4.09 -14.55
N LYS A 335 -20.83 -4.03 -15.24
CA LYS A 335 -19.59 -4.73 -14.83
C LYS A 335 -18.91 -4.03 -13.65
N THR A 336 -18.97 -2.69 -13.58
CA THR A 336 -18.42 -1.90 -12.47
C THR A 336 -19.19 -2.05 -11.15
N TRP A 337 -20.47 -2.43 -11.16
CA TRP A 337 -21.21 -2.62 -9.90
C TRP A 337 -20.64 -3.77 -9.04
N ASN A 338 -20.26 -4.89 -9.67
CA ASN A 338 -19.61 -6.00 -8.99
C ASN A 338 -18.29 -5.58 -8.32
N ILE A 339 -17.64 -4.53 -8.83
CA ILE A 339 -16.41 -3.96 -8.26
C ILE A 339 -16.75 -3.16 -7.00
N TYR A 340 -17.78 -2.31 -7.06
CA TYR A 340 -18.25 -1.56 -5.91
C TYR A 340 -18.87 -2.44 -4.82
N GLU A 341 -19.37 -3.62 -5.15
CA GLU A 341 -19.88 -4.58 -4.16
C GLU A 341 -18.79 -5.00 -3.17
N GLY A 342 -17.60 -5.35 -3.66
CA GLY A 342 -16.46 -5.71 -2.80
C GLY A 342 -15.97 -4.54 -1.93
N VAL A 343 -16.08 -3.30 -2.42
CA VAL A 343 -15.69 -2.09 -1.66
C VAL A 343 -16.59 -1.88 -0.44
N TRP A 344 -17.88 -2.24 -0.48
CA TRP A 344 -18.75 -2.16 0.70
C TRP A 344 -18.26 -3.07 1.84
N ASP A 345 -17.83 -4.29 1.49
CA ASP A 345 -17.35 -5.26 2.47
C ASP A 345 -15.99 -4.83 3.05
N GLN A 346 -15.10 -4.28 2.21
CA GLN A 346 -13.84 -3.67 2.65
C GLN A 346 -14.06 -2.50 3.62
N LEU A 347 -15.06 -1.64 3.36
CA LEU A 347 -15.42 -0.54 4.26
C LEU A 347 -15.96 -1.05 5.59
N ASP A 348 -16.83 -2.06 5.58
CA ASP A 348 -17.36 -2.65 6.81
C ASP A 348 -16.22 -3.26 7.65
N ASP A 349 -15.30 -3.99 7.04
CA ASP A 349 -14.14 -4.56 7.72
C ASP A 349 -13.17 -3.50 8.25
N TYR A 350 -12.92 -2.44 7.47
CA TYR A 350 -12.16 -1.29 7.92
C TYR A 350 -12.80 -0.62 9.16
N ILE A 351 -14.11 -0.34 9.13
CA ILE A 351 -14.84 0.28 10.24
C ILE A 351 -14.85 -0.63 11.48
N LYS A 352 -15.09 -1.95 11.30
CA LYS A 352 -14.99 -2.93 12.39
C LYS A 352 -13.61 -2.89 13.02
N PHE A 353 -12.56 -2.86 12.18
CA PHE A 353 -11.18 -2.87 12.62
C PHE A 353 -10.85 -1.60 13.40
N LEU A 354 -11.12 -0.42 12.84
CA LEU A 354 -10.91 0.87 13.51
C LEU A 354 -11.62 0.93 14.85
N ASN A 355 -12.89 0.53 14.91
CA ASN A 355 -13.69 0.58 16.12
C ASN A 355 -13.23 -0.45 17.17
N LYS A 356 -12.77 -1.63 16.76
CA LYS A 356 -12.28 -2.66 17.67
C LYS A 356 -10.91 -2.30 18.26
N HIS A 357 -10.01 -1.78 17.43
CA HIS A 357 -8.61 -1.53 17.77
C HIS A 357 -8.32 -0.08 18.16
N GLN A 358 -9.30 0.82 18.01
CA GLN A 358 -9.21 2.25 18.34
C GLN A 358 -7.98 2.91 17.67
N CYS A 359 -7.78 2.59 16.38
CA CYS A 359 -6.63 3.08 15.62
C CYS A 359 -6.88 4.51 15.11
N VAL A 360 -5.93 5.41 15.36
CA VAL A 360 -5.92 6.78 14.81
C VAL A 360 -4.86 6.98 13.72
N ASN A 361 -3.84 6.11 13.66
CA ASN A 361 -2.75 6.18 12.68
C ASN A 361 -2.40 4.80 12.09
N VAL A 362 -1.63 4.82 10.99
CA VAL A 362 -1.22 3.60 10.26
C VAL A 362 -0.40 2.66 11.14
N GLY A 363 0.43 3.17 12.06
CA GLY A 363 1.24 2.32 12.95
C GLY A 363 0.38 1.43 13.84
N GLN A 364 -0.63 2.03 14.48
CA GLN A 364 -1.62 1.29 15.28
C GLN A 364 -2.46 0.33 14.43
N TRP A 365 -2.76 0.71 13.19
CA TRP A 365 -3.46 -0.17 12.25
C TRP A 365 -2.63 -1.41 11.90
N LEU A 366 -1.34 -1.22 11.62
CA LEU A 366 -0.41 -2.32 11.35
C LEU A 366 -0.21 -3.22 12.58
N GLU A 367 -0.10 -2.66 13.78
CA GLU A 367 0.05 -3.44 15.02
C GLU A 367 -1.17 -4.31 15.34
N GLY A 368 -2.38 -3.85 14.98
CA GLY A 368 -3.61 -4.63 15.14
C GLY A 368 -3.84 -5.65 14.03
N SER A 369 -3.11 -5.58 12.92
CA SER A 369 -3.30 -6.43 11.74
C SER A 369 -2.51 -7.73 11.85
N SER A 370 -3.13 -8.83 11.41
CA SER A 370 -2.46 -10.14 11.27
C SER A 370 -1.93 -10.39 9.86
N ALA A 371 -1.99 -9.40 8.97
CA ALA A 371 -1.59 -9.53 7.57
C ALA A 371 -0.12 -9.94 7.39
N PHE A 372 0.74 -9.49 8.30
CA PHE A 372 2.14 -9.83 8.32
C PHE A 372 2.69 -9.85 9.75
N GLN A 373 3.47 -10.87 10.08
CA GLN A 373 4.17 -10.99 11.35
C GLN A 373 5.62 -11.42 11.13
N PHE A 374 6.56 -10.56 11.54
CA PHE A 374 7.98 -10.90 11.58
C PHE A 374 8.37 -11.53 12.91
N TYR A 375 8.76 -12.81 12.86
CA TYR A 375 9.17 -13.58 14.02
C TYR A 375 10.66 -13.42 14.36
N GLY A 376 11.46 -12.69 13.56
CA GLY A 376 12.89 -12.58 13.78
C GLY A 376 13.68 -13.54 12.90
N TYR A 377 14.83 -14.01 13.39
CA TYR A 377 15.68 -14.93 12.63
C TYR A 377 16.27 -16.06 13.47
N VAL A 378 16.63 -17.14 12.78
CA VAL A 378 17.49 -18.20 13.29
C VAL A 378 18.87 -18.06 12.66
N LYS A 379 19.96 -18.31 13.39
CA LYS A 379 21.32 -18.32 12.85
C LYS A 379 21.79 -19.76 12.65
N VAL A 380 22.27 -20.08 11.45
CA VAL A 380 22.95 -21.35 11.14
C VAL A 380 24.36 -21.01 10.68
N ASP A 381 25.38 -21.41 11.44
CA ASP A 381 26.81 -21.14 11.16
C ASP A 381 27.09 -19.68 10.78
N SER A 382 26.47 -18.72 11.49
CA SER A 382 26.48 -17.25 11.28
C SER A 382 25.59 -16.67 10.17
N LYS A 383 25.00 -17.50 9.30
CA LYS A 383 23.99 -17.05 8.32
C LYS A 383 22.63 -16.89 9.01
N PRO A 384 21.98 -15.71 8.95
CA PRO A 384 20.60 -15.61 9.43
C PRO A 384 19.65 -16.38 8.51
N ILE A 385 18.47 -16.73 9.02
CA ILE A 385 17.31 -17.26 8.31
C ILE A 385 16.10 -16.52 8.85
N TYR A 386 15.49 -15.63 8.06
CA TYR A 386 14.34 -14.86 8.53
C TYR A 386 13.08 -15.71 8.56
N VAL A 387 12.26 -15.49 9.59
CA VAL A 387 10.99 -16.18 9.76
C VAL A 387 9.85 -15.18 9.73
N PHE A 388 8.94 -15.36 8.78
CA PHE A 388 7.77 -14.52 8.57
C PHE A 388 6.49 -15.35 8.61
N GLU A 389 5.39 -14.70 8.95
CA GLU A 389 4.05 -15.15 8.60
C GLU A 389 3.36 -14.07 7.80
N ILE A 390 2.67 -14.50 6.76
CA ILE A 390 2.10 -13.63 5.74
C ILE A 390 0.74 -14.19 5.40
N ASP A 391 -0.27 -13.32 5.40
CA ASP A 391 -1.59 -13.68 4.92
C ASP A 391 -1.61 -13.82 3.38
N ASP A 392 -2.62 -14.49 2.84
CA ASP A 392 -2.64 -14.91 1.43
C ASP A 392 -2.47 -13.74 0.45
N GLU A 393 -2.95 -12.55 0.85
CA GLU A 393 -3.04 -11.34 0.01
C GLU A 393 -1.89 -10.34 0.21
N SER A 394 -0.95 -10.58 1.15
CA SER A 394 -0.06 -9.50 1.64
C SER A 394 1.28 -9.38 0.91
N ILE A 395 2.02 -10.47 0.75
CA ILE A 395 3.31 -10.51 0.03
C ILE A 395 3.38 -11.81 -0.76
N ASN A 396 3.66 -11.73 -2.05
CA ASN A 396 3.77 -12.93 -2.88
C ASN A 396 5.16 -13.60 -2.76
N LEU A 397 5.23 -14.84 -3.23
CA LEU A 397 6.44 -15.66 -3.16
C LEU A 397 7.58 -15.07 -4.01
N GLU A 398 7.24 -14.52 -5.18
CA GLU A 398 8.18 -13.97 -6.16
C GLU A 398 8.91 -12.72 -5.64
N GLN A 399 8.21 -11.83 -4.94
CA GLN A 399 8.82 -10.66 -4.29
C GLN A 399 9.79 -11.09 -3.18
N LEU A 400 9.45 -12.12 -2.40
CA LEU A 400 10.37 -12.65 -1.37
C LEU A 400 11.58 -13.37 -1.99
N LEU A 401 11.42 -14.03 -3.13
CA LEU A 401 12.50 -14.65 -3.89
C LEU A 401 13.50 -13.62 -4.43
N ILE A 402 13.06 -12.42 -4.82
CA ILE A 402 13.98 -11.37 -5.32
C ILE A 402 14.91 -10.87 -4.21
N LEU A 403 14.39 -10.71 -3.00
CA LEU A 403 15.23 -10.40 -1.83
C LEU A 403 16.23 -11.50 -1.56
N HIS A 404 15.79 -12.74 -1.61
CA HIS A 404 16.63 -13.90 -1.38
C HIS A 404 17.71 -14.05 -2.46
N ASN A 405 17.39 -13.82 -3.74
CA ASN A 405 18.32 -13.79 -4.88
C ASN A 405 19.38 -12.68 -4.80
N HIS A 406 19.14 -11.65 -3.98
CA HIS A 406 20.13 -10.62 -3.66
C HIS A 406 21.38 -11.20 -2.96
N SER A 407 21.29 -12.42 -2.40
CA SER A 407 22.21 -12.98 -1.42
C SER A 407 23.35 -13.87 -1.86
N LEU A 408 23.46 -14.12 -3.16
CA LEU A 408 24.55 -14.93 -3.68
C LEU A 408 25.33 -14.20 -4.75
N LEU A 409 26.32 -13.41 -4.32
CA LEU A 409 27.44 -13.00 -5.16
C LEU A 409 28.74 -12.95 -4.35
N TYR A 410 29.24 -14.13 -3.98
CA TYR A 410 30.68 -14.33 -3.83
C TYR A 410 31.20 -14.93 -5.12
N ARG A 411 31.42 -14.11 -6.16
CA ARG A 411 32.36 -14.43 -7.26
C ARG A 411 32.61 -13.23 -8.17
N GLN A 412 33.86 -13.15 -8.62
CA GLN A 412 34.58 -11.98 -9.17
C GLN A 412 34.10 -11.47 -10.55
N GLU A 413 32.93 -11.86 -11.06
CA GLU A 413 32.49 -11.50 -12.42
C GLU A 413 31.30 -10.52 -12.47
N PHE A 414 30.54 -10.40 -11.38
CA PHE A 414 29.68 -9.24 -11.16
C PHE A 414 30.51 -8.13 -10.49
N LEU A 415 30.63 -6.97 -11.14
CA LEU A 415 31.33 -5.78 -10.60
C LEU A 415 30.64 -5.19 -9.35
N MET A 416 29.56 -5.80 -8.85
CA MET A 416 28.82 -5.34 -7.70
C MET A 416 28.59 -6.51 -6.74
N PRO A 417 29.33 -6.61 -5.62
CA PRO A 417 28.99 -7.51 -4.53
C PRO A 417 27.67 -7.04 -3.91
N THR A 418 26.58 -7.71 -4.26
CA THR A 418 25.25 -7.44 -3.72
C THR A 418 25.15 -8.04 -2.31
N PRO A 419 24.82 -7.22 -1.29
CA PRO A 419 24.69 -7.68 0.10
C PRO A 419 23.52 -8.66 0.24
N GLY A 420 23.77 -9.84 0.81
CA GLY A 420 22.76 -10.87 0.86
C GLY A 420 21.72 -10.78 1.95
N PHE A 421 20.47 -11.02 1.57
CA PHE A 421 19.44 -11.43 2.51
C PHE A 421 19.66 -12.88 2.99
N PRO A 422 19.27 -13.18 4.23
CA PRO A 422 19.23 -14.55 4.70
C PRO A 422 18.24 -15.42 3.93
N ASP A 423 18.36 -16.75 4.08
CA ASP A 423 17.30 -17.67 3.66
C ASP A 423 16.00 -17.31 4.38
N ILE A 424 14.86 -17.65 3.77
CA ILE A 424 13.56 -17.23 4.29
C ILE A 424 12.73 -18.46 4.59
N ILE A 425 12.16 -18.51 5.80
CA ILE A 425 11.04 -19.38 6.13
C ILE A 425 9.80 -18.48 6.22
N MET A 426 8.79 -18.78 5.41
CA MET A 426 7.50 -18.11 5.52
C MET A 426 6.41 -19.08 5.92
N PHE A 427 5.48 -18.59 6.73
CA PHE A 427 4.22 -19.24 6.97
C PHE A 427 3.15 -18.51 6.18
N LYS A 428 2.61 -19.18 5.17
CA LYS A 428 1.50 -18.66 4.38
C LYS A 428 0.22 -19.35 4.82
N LYS A 429 -0.78 -18.56 5.20
CA LYS A 429 -2.12 -19.08 5.47
C LYS A 429 -2.87 -19.20 4.14
N LEU A 430 -3.32 -20.39 3.81
CA LEU A 430 -4.08 -20.71 2.60
C LEU A 430 -5.39 -21.36 3.04
N ASP A 431 -6.48 -20.62 2.99
CA ASP A 431 -7.80 -21.03 3.52
C ASP A 431 -7.73 -21.57 4.98
N ARG A 432 -7.84 -22.90 5.14
CA ARG A 432 -7.82 -23.61 6.43
C ARG A 432 -6.47 -24.26 6.74
N MET A 433 -5.47 -24.09 5.88
CA MET A 433 -4.13 -24.67 6.00
C MET A 433 -3.10 -23.57 6.27
N VAL A 434 -2.03 -23.94 6.97
CA VAL A 434 -0.86 -23.07 7.11
C VAL A 434 0.32 -23.84 6.54
N VAL A 435 0.95 -23.28 5.53
CA VAL A 435 2.10 -23.89 4.85
C VAL A 435 3.35 -23.14 5.26
N GLY A 436 4.30 -23.88 5.85
CA GLY A 436 5.66 -23.39 6.10
C GLY A 436 6.52 -23.64 4.88
N THR A 437 7.01 -22.59 4.24
CA THR A 437 7.87 -22.68 3.05
C THR A 437 9.25 -22.12 3.35
N LEU A 438 10.27 -22.94 3.19
CA LEU A 438 11.66 -22.53 3.09
C LEU A 438 11.98 -22.15 1.64
N LEU A 439 12.66 -21.01 1.51
CA LEU A 439 13.33 -20.56 0.31
C LEU A 439 14.84 -20.44 0.60
N SER A 440 15.63 -21.29 -0.05
CA SER A 440 17.10 -21.31 0.00
C SER A 440 17.67 -21.43 -1.41
N ILE A 441 18.85 -20.90 -1.70
CA ILE A 441 19.43 -20.98 -3.05
C ILE A 441 20.36 -22.17 -3.06
N GLY A 442 20.20 -23.03 -4.08
CA GLY A 442 21.06 -24.18 -4.32
C GLY A 442 22.45 -23.77 -4.78
N LYS A 443 23.37 -24.75 -4.87
CA LYS A 443 24.69 -24.50 -5.47
C LYS A 443 24.53 -24.16 -6.95
N LEU A 444 25.19 -23.10 -7.40
CA LEU A 444 25.30 -22.73 -8.81
C LEU A 444 26.32 -23.63 -9.51
N GLU A 445 25.91 -24.29 -10.59
CA GLU A 445 26.81 -25.03 -11.48
C GLU A 445 27.49 -24.10 -12.50
N GLU A 446 26.81 -23.03 -12.93
CA GLU A 446 27.27 -22.04 -13.92
C GLU A 446 27.07 -20.59 -13.45
N ASN A 447 27.71 -19.63 -14.14
CA ASN A 447 27.54 -18.20 -13.86
C ASN A 447 26.17 -17.72 -14.38
N PRO A 448 25.28 -17.22 -13.51
CA PRO A 448 23.95 -16.80 -13.92
C PRO A 448 23.99 -15.54 -14.81
N MET A 449 23.21 -15.52 -15.89
CA MET A 449 23.09 -14.36 -16.78
C MET A 449 22.18 -13.26 -16.20
N SER A 450 21.33 -13.62 -15.26
CA SER A 450 20.33 -12.77 -14.62
C SER A 450 20.18 -13.12 -13.13
N PRO A 451 19.89 -12.16 -12.23
CA PRO A 451 19.57 -12.44 -10.82
C PRO A 451 18.38 -13.38 -10.62
N TRP A 452 17.54 -13.55 -11.64
CA TRP A 452 16.41 -14.48 -11.63
C TRP A 452 16.77 -15.90 -12.09
N ASP A 453 17.98 -16.12 -12.64
CA ASP A 453 18.43 -17.45 -13.10
C ASP A 453 19.06 -18.28 -11.96
N LEU A 454 18.98 -17.81 -10.71
CA LEU A 454 19.51 -18.52 -9.55
C LEU A 454 18.67 -19.77 -9.25
N PRO A 455 19.30 -20.95 -9.01
CA PRO A 455 18.57 -22.17 -8.68
C PRO A 455 17.97 -22.04 -7.29
N ILE A 456 16.66 -21.83 -7.21
CA ILE A 456 15.92 -21.75 -5.96
C ILE A 456 15.57 -23.16 -5.49
N TYR A 457 16.01 -23.50 -4.29
CA TYR A 457 15.49 -24.61 -3.51
C TYR A 457 14.30 -24.15 -2.68
N SER A 458 13.13 -24.71 -2.98
CA SER A 458 11.91 -24.50 -2.21
C SER A 458 11.50 -25.79 -1.50
N ARG A 459 11.26 -25.71 -0.20
CA ARG A 459 10.59 -26.77 0.54
C ARG A 459 9.34 -26.24 1.21
N ALA A 460 8.21 -26.88 0.99
CA ALA A 460 6.97 -26.60 1.70
C ALA A 460 6.59 -27.77 2.62
N ILE A 461 6.16 -27.44 3.83
CA ILE A 461 5.58 -28.37 4.79
C ILE A 461 4.20 -27.86 5.23
N ASP A 462 3.23 -28.76 5.26
CA ASP A 462 1.94 -28.47 5.88
C ASP A 462 2.07 -28.54 7.40
N ILE A 463 1.61 -27.50 8.09
CA ILE A 463 1.63 -27.44 9.55
C ILE A 463 0.42 -28.21 10.09
N SER A 464 0.47 -29.54 9.96
CA SER A 464 -0.52 -30.46 10.50
C SER A 464 -0.12 -30.96 11.89
N LYS A 465 -1.08 -31.57 12.60
CA LYS A 465 -0.84 -32.21 13.89
C LYS A 465 0.13 -33.40 13.80
N GLU A 466 0.20 -34.04 12.63
CA GLU A 466 1.07 -35.20 12.37
C GLU A 466 2.56 -34.82 12.31
N LEU A 467 2.87 -33.61 11.83
CA LEU A 467 4.23 -33.06 11.87
C LEU A 467 4.72 -32.85 13.32
N LEU A 468 3.84 -32.42 14.22
CA LEU A 468 4.16 -32.25 15.64
C LEU A 468 4.51 -33.59 16.31
N ASP A 469 3.78 -34.65 15.97
CA ASP A 469 4.03 -35.98 16.52
C ASP A 469 5.39 -36.54 16.03
N PHE A 470 5.75 -36.32 14.77
CA PHE A 470 7.07 -36.68 14.23
C PHE A 470 8.24 -35.94 14.90
N VAL A 471 8.11 -34.63 15.13
CA VAL A 471 9.16 -33.84 15.79
C VAL A 471 9.29 -34.20 17.28
N ALA A 472 8.19 -34.54 17.96
CA ALA A 472 8.21 -34.97 19.35
C ALA A 472 8.96 -36.31 19.57
N GLU A 473 9.02 -37.16 18.54
CA GLU A 473 9.78 -38.43 18.59
C GLU A 473 11.30 -38.22 18.44
N GLN A 474 11.75 -37.11 17.84
CA GLN A 474 13.17 -36.77 17.72
C GLN A 474 13.66 -35.97 18.95
N LYS A 475 14.15 -36.67 19.98
CA LYS A 475 14.70 -36.04 21.19
C LYS A 475 15.95 -35.17 20.88
N GLN A 476 15.93 -33.93 21.35
CA GLN A 476 17.01 -32.93 21.23
C GLN A 476 17.91 -32.91 22.48
N GLU A 477 19.23 -32.77 22.30
CA GLU A 477 20.16 -32.33 23.34
C GLU A 477 20.41 -30.81 23.20
N VAL A 478 20.28 -30.10 24.32
CA VAL A 478 20.54 -28.65 24.42
C VAL A 478 21.92 -28.46 25.03
N GLU A 479 22.83 -27.80 24.32
CA GLU A 479 24.16 -27.46 24.83
C GLU A 479 24.15 -25.98 25.25
N ILE A 480 24.53 -25.71 26.50
CA ILE A 480 24.60 -24.34 27.04
C ILE A 480 26.03 -23.83 26.81
N ASP A 481 26.16 -22.75 26.04
CA ASP A 481 27.46 -22.12 25.79
C ASP A 481 27.94 -21.40 27.06
N GLU A 482 29.01 -21.92 27.68
CA GLU A 482 29.49 -21.49 29.00
C GLU A 482 30.03 -20.05 29.04
N GLU A 483 30.40 -19.45 27.90
CA GLU A 483 30.90 -18.07 27.83
C GLU A 483 29.77 -17.03 27.66
N THR A 484 28.68 -17.41 27.00
CA THR A 484 27.59 -16.49 26.66
C THR A 484 26.30 -16.73 27.47
N GLY A 485 26.19 -17.87 28.16
CA GLY A 485 25.00 -18.26 28.93
C GLY A 485 23.77 -18.52 28.04
N ARG A 486 23.96 -18.66 26.72
CA ARG A 486 22.87 -18.85 25.74
C ARG A 486 22.71 -20.33 25.44
N ALA A 487 21.45 -20.78 25.39
CA ALA A 487 21.12 -22.14 24.98
C ALA A 487 21.17 -22.26 23.45
N SER A 488 21.97 -23.19 22.95
CA SER A 488 22.01 -23.57 21.53
C SER A 488 21.56 -25.02 21.36
N GLU A 489 20.82 -25.30 20.30
CA GLU A 489 20.35 -26.66 20.01
C GLU A 489 21.28 -27.31 18.98
N VAL A 490 21.67 -28.56 19.22
CA VAL A 490 22.43 -29.39 18.27
C VAL A 490 21.44 -30.30 17.55
N LEU A 491 21.30 -30.14 16.23
CA LEU A 491 20.49 -31.05 15.40
C LEU A 491 21.29 -32.31 15.07
N TYR A 492 20.70 -33.49 15.28
CA TYR A 492 21.29 -34.80 14.97
C TYR A 492 20.66 -35.36 13.68
N GLY A 493 21.48 -35.53 12.65
CA GLY A 493 21.05 -36.17 11.41
C GLY A 493 22.23 -36.44 10.48
N THR A 494 22.84 -37.62 10.59
CA THR A 494 23.80 -38.20 9.61
C THR A 494 24.93 -37.32 9.07
N SER A 495 25.49 -36.43 9.88
CA SER A 495 26.67 -35.64 9.51
C SER A 495 27.75 -35.61 10.57
N LYS A 496 28.99 -35.69 10.10
CA LYS A 496 30.20 -35.59 10.92
C LYS A 496 30.55 -34.14 11.29
N ILE A 497 29.76 -33.14 10.89
CA ILE A 497 30.03 -31.72 11.13
C ILE A 497 28.94 -31.15 12.03
N ARG A 498 29.29 -30.77 13.26
CA ARG A 498 28.40 -30.08 14.20
C ARG A 498 28.16 -28.65 13.72
N LYS A 499 26.98 -28.36 13.17
CA LYS A 499 26.54 -26.98 12.88
C LYS A 499 25.86 -26.39 14.12
N LYS A 500 26.21 -25.15 14.48
CA LYS A 500 25.58 -24.45 15.61
C LYS A 500 24.36 -23.69 15.11
N VAL A 501 23.19 -24.00 15.69
CA VAL A 501 21.95 -23.27 15.41
C VAL A 501 21.55 -22.42 16.62
N ASP A 502 21.40 -21.12 16.40
CA ASP A 502 21.02 -20.14 17.43
C ASP A 502 19.62 -19.57 17.14
N TYR A 503 18.67 -19.94 17.99
CA TYR A 503 17.26 -19.51 17.95
C TYR A 503 16.98 -18.27 18.82
N SER A 504 17.98 -17.69 19.49
CA SER A 504 17.79 -16.63 20.50
C SER A 504 17.15 -15.35 19.95
N GLN A 505 17.20 -15.15 18.63
CA GLN A 505 16.68 -13.97 17.94
C GLN A 505 15.27 -14.20 17.39
N LEU A 506 14.69 -15.37 17.66
CA LEU A 506 13.34 -15.73 17.26
C LEU A 506 12.34 -15.36 18.37
N LYS A 507 11.33 -14.56 18.02
CA LYS A 507 10.20 -14.20 18.86
C LYS A 507 9.32 -15.43 19.13
N LYS A 508 8.54 -15.34 20.20
CA LYS A 508 7.58 -16.38 20.59
C LYS A 508 6.59 -16.67 19.45
N MET A 509 6.43 -17.95 19.13
CA MET A 509 5.50 -18.48 18.14
C MET A 509 4.77 -19.71 18.69
N SER A 510 3.76 -20.21 17.97
CA SER A 510 3.10 -21.47 18.34
C SER A 510 4.11 -22.63 18.28
N GLN A 511 3.90 -23.66 19.10
CA GLN A 511 4.75 -24.86 19.09
C GLN A 511 4.79 -25.52 17.71
N SER A 512 3.66 -25.53 16.99
CA SER A 512 3.58 -26.03 15.62
C SER A 512 4.49 -25.29 14.66
N LYS A 513 4.48 -23.96 14.68
CA LYS A 513 5.36 -23.13 13.84
C LYS A 513 6.83 -23.32 14.22
N LEU A 514 7.15 -23.37 15.50
CA LEU A 514 8.52 -23.59 15.95
C LEU A 514 9.06 -24.95 15.50
N ALA A 515 8.25 -26.00 15.60
CA ALA A 515 8.59 -27.34 15.11
C ALA A 515 8.82 -27.33 13.60
N SER A 516 7.95 -26.67 12.84
CA SER A 516 8.11 -26.47 11.39
C SER A 516 9.39 -25.73 11.02
N VAL A 517 9.75 -24.65 11.75
CA VAL A 517 11.04 -23.95 11.55
C VAL A 517 12.20 -24.92 11.72
N ARG A 518 12.20 -25.73 12.78
CA ARG A 518 13.27 -26.69 13.07
C ARG A 518 13.44 -27.73 11.96
N VAL A 519 12.34 -28.30 11.49
CA VAL A 519 12.35 -29.28 10.38
C VAL A 519 12.90 -28.66 9.10
N LEU A 520 12.44 -27.46 8.74
CA LEU A 520 12.92 -26.77 7.54
C LEU A 520 14.41 -26.42 7.65
N ILE A 521 14.91 -26.07 8.84
CA ILE A 521 16.34 -25.81 9.07
C ILE A 521 17.18 -27.08 8.95
N ASP A 522 16.69 -28.21 9.47
CA ASP A 522 17.38 -29.49 9.38
C ASP A 522 17.55 -29.95 7.91
N GLU A 523 16.54 -29.70 7.07
CA GLU A 523 16.65 -29.95 5.63
C GLU A 523 17.74 -29.08 4.94
N ILE A 524 17.94 -27.82 5.36
CA ILE A 524 19.06 -26.99 4.86
C ILE A 524 20.40 -27.57 5.28
N VAL A 525 20.51 -27.96 6.55
CA VAL A 525 21.75 -28.47 7.14
C VAL A 525 22.22 -29.72 6.41
N THR A 526 21.30 -30.66 6.16
CA THR A 526 21.55 -31.96 5.51
C THR A 526 21.83 -31.84 4.01
N GLN A 527 21.21 -30.92 3.28
CA GLN A 527 21.47 -30.75 1.84
C GLN A 527 22.86 -30.22 1.51
N HIS A 528 23.43 -29.34 2.35
CA HIS A 528 24.78 -28.82 2.13
C HIS A 528 25.90 -29.85 2.35
N GLU A 529 25.56 -31.06 2.80
CA GLU A 529 26.49 -32.15 3.10
C GLU A 529 26.53 -33.21 1.98
N GLY A 530 25.54 -33.21 1.08
CA GLY A 530 25.43 -34.15 -0.04
C GLY A 530 25.97 -33.63 -1.38
N ALA A 531 26.59 -32.45 -1.41
CA ALA A 531 27.01 -31.76 -2.63
C ALA A 531 28.46 -31.27 -2.58
#